data_AF-A0AAQ3CM82-F1
#
_entry.id   AF-A0AAQ3CM82-F1
#
_cell.length_a   1.000
_cell.length_b   1.000
_cell.length_c   1.000
_cell.angle_alpha   90.00
_cell.angle_beta   90.00
_cell.angle_gamma   90.00
#
_symmetry.space_group_name_H-M   'P 1'
#
loop_
_entity.id
_entity.type
_entity.pdbx_description
1 polymer ?
#
loop_
_entity_poly.entity_id
_entity_poly.type
_entity_poly.pdbx_seq_one_letter_code
_entity_poly.pdbx_strand_id
1 'polypeptide(L)'
;MGLPQPVITRQMVLSELIKAGINQEIAEDLSYRYYKNELTHKDIEYLKENFDIKLEKVQDSLKADIEKVESNLKFEIEKVDAGLKAEIKELDNKIDTKFTELDNKIDTKFTELDNKIDNIENNLNNKIENVRTELKSDIASVSNEVALVRKDMEINKMELNSQLIKITSKLESSSKLHYWMFGTVITLFVGTLLTLIPIVYSILNK
;
A
#
# COMPACT_ATOMS: atom_id res chain seq x y z
N MET A 1 79.78 49.55 59.48
CA MET A 1 78.88 50.73 59.40
C MET A 1 77.52 50.22 58.97
N GLY A 2 76.52 50.30 59.85
CA GLY A 2 75.14 50.06 59.44
C GLY A 2 74.73 51.16 58.46
N LEU A 3 74.09 50.78 57.35
CA LEU A 3 73.51 51.75 56.42
C LEU A 3 72.58 52.71 57.19
N PRO A 4 72.55 54.01 56.87
CA PRO A 4 71.64 54.95 57.51
C PRO A 4 70.20 54.45 57.31
N GLN A 5 69.51 54.16 58.41
CA GLN A 5 68.11 53.78 58.33
C GLN A 5 67.30 55.01 57.88
N PRO A 6 66.38 54.86 56.92
CA PRO A 6 65.54 55.96 56.48
C PRO A 6 64.70 56.46 57.66
N VAL A 7 64.74 57.77 57.91
CA VAL A 7 63.92 58.41 58.95
C VAL A 7 62.49 58.44 58.46
N ILE A 8 61.62 57.65 59.11
CA ILE A 8 60.18 57.66 58.82
C ILE A 8 59.58 58.90 59.45
N THR A 9 59.07 59.82 58.62
CA THR A 9 58.40 61.04 59.08
C THR A 9 56.90 60.79 59.30
N ARG A 10 56.26 61.57 60.18
CA ARG A 10 54.79 61.54 60.36
C ARG A 10 54.04 61.65 59.04
N GLN A 11 54.51 62.52 58.14
CA GLN A 11 53.87 62.75 56.85
C GLN A 11 53.94 61.51 55.94
N MET A 12 55.06 60.77 55.99
CA MET A 12 55.18 59.50 55.26
C MET A 12 54.16 58.49 55.78
N VAL A 13 54.02 58.35 57.10
CA VAL A 13 53.06 57.43 57.73
C VAL A 13 51.63 57.82 57.41
N LEU A 14 51.29 59.10 57.53
CA LEU A 14 49.98 59.64 57.15
C LEU A 14 49.64 59.31 55.70
N SER A 15 50.58 59.55 54.78
CA SER A 15 50.39 59.26 53.36
C SER A 15 50.14 57.78 53.11
N GLU A 16 50.89 56.90 53.76
CA GLU A 16 50.70 55.44 53.61
C GLU A 16 49.37 54.95 54.23
N LEU A 17 48.95 55.50 55.38
CA LEU A 17 47.65 55.17 55.99
C LEU A 17 46.47 55.62 55.10
N ILE A 18 46.56 56.80 54.49
CA ILE A 18 45.55 57.28 53.54
C ILE A 18 45.55 56.43 52.27
N LYS A 19 46.72 56.04 51.74
CA LYS A 19 46.81 55.11 50.60
C LYS A 19 46.21 53.74 50.92
N ALA A 20 46.35 53.28 52.15
CA ALA A 20 45.70 52.06 52.65
C ALA A 20 44.17 52.22 52.85
N GLY A 21 43.61 53.40 52.55
CA GLY A 21 42.18 53.67 52.61
C GLY A 21 41.65 53.97 54.01
N ILE A 22 42.52 54.29 54.97
CA ILE A 22 42.11 54.75 56.29
C ILE A 22 41.58 56.17 56.16
N ASN A 23 40.44 56.44 56.81
CA ASN A 23 39.84 57.77 56.82
C ASN A 23 40.86 58.81 57.28
N GLN A 24 40.88 59.96 56.62
CA GLN A 24 41.89 60.99 56.85
C GLN A 24 42.01 61.43 58.31
N GLU A 25 40.89 61.61 59.03
CA GLU A 25 40.92 62.00 60.45
C GLU A 25 41.58 60.92 61.32
N ILE A 26 41.30 59.65 61.04
CA ILE A 26 41.87 58.50 61.76
C ILE A 26 43.35 58.33 61.40
N ALA A 27 43.71 58.52 60.13
CA ALA A 27 45.09 58.45 59.65
C ALA A 27 45.96 59.58 60.24
N GLU A 28 45.39 60.78 60.42
CA GLU A 28 46.06 61.93 61.06
C GLU A 28 46.37 61.68 62.55
N ASP A 29 45.44 61.07 63.28
CA ASP A 29 45.63 60.68 64.69
C ASP A 29 46.65 59.51 64.82
N LEU A 30 46.47 58.45 64.04
CA LEU A 30 47.37 57.28 64.07
C LEU A 30 48.81 57.62 63.66
N SER A 31 48.99 58.45 62.63
CA SER A 31 50.33 58.90 62.21
C SER A 31 51.00 59.78 63.27
N TYR A 32 50.21 60.61 63.97
CA TYR A 32 50.71 61.41 65.08
C TYR A 32 51.14 60.53 66.26
N ARG A 33 50.28 59.59 66.69
CA ARG A 33 50.60 58.63 67.76
C ARG A 33 51.79 57.75 67.43
N TYR A 34 51.88 57.23 66.20
CA TYR A 34 53.05 56.49 65.72
C TYR A 34 54.33 57.30 65.84
N TYR A 35 54.33 58.55 65.36
CA TYR A 35 55.52 59.41 65.38
C TYR A 35 55.96 59.82 66.79
N LYS A 36 55.02 59.84 67.75
CA LYS A 36 55.30 60.08 69.17
C LYS A 36 55.62 58.81 69.96
N ASN A 37 55.63 57.63 69.33
CA ASN A 37 55.70 56.31 70.00
C ASN A 37 54.56 56.08 71.01
N GLU A 38 53.42 56.70 70.77
CA GLU A 38 52.19 56.59 71.55
C GLU A 38 51.16 55.66 70.89
N LEU A 39 51.52 55.00 69.78
CA LEU A 39 50.65 54.01 69.15
C LEU A 39 50.49 52.80 70.06
N THR A 40 49.25 52.45 70.38
CA THR A 40 48.94 51.38 71.33
C THR A 40 48.45 50.13 70.62
N HIS A 41 48.51 48.99 71.32
CA HIS A 41 47.89 47.75 70.85
C HIS A 41 46.39 47.92 70.54
N LYS A 42 45.68 48.73 71.33
CA LYS A 42 44.25 49.02 71.13
C LYS A 42 43.97 49.73 69.81
N ASP A 43 44.87 50.61 69.38
CA ASP A 43 44.73 51.31 68.10
C ASP A 43 44.83 50.33 66.92
N ILE A 44 45.72 49.32 67.03
CA ILE A 44 45.90 48.26 66.04
C ILE A 44 44.73 47.26 66.09
N GLU A 45 44.27 46.91 67.30
CA GLU A 45 43.11 46.05 67.54
C GLU A 45 41.85 46.65 66.90
N TYR A 46 41.59 47.94 67.10
CA TYR A 46 40.46 48.64 66.48
C TYR A 46 40.51 48.59 64.94
N LEU A 47 41.69 48.82 64.34
CA LEU A 47 41.84 48.72 62.88
C LEU A 47 41.56 47.29 62.40
N LYS A 48 42.11 46.29 63.09
CA LYS A 48 41.91 44.88 62.76
C LYS A 48 40.43 44.50 62.83
N GLU A 49 39.75 44.83 63.92
CA GLU A 49 38.31 44.57 64.08
C GLU A 49 37.50 45.22 62.96
N ASN A 50 37.82 46.46 62.59
CA ASN A 50 37.10 47.17 61.54
C ASN A 50 37.33 46.56 60.14
N PHE A 51 38.54 46.04 59.88
CA PHE A 51 38.83 45.27 58.66
C PHE A 51 38.11 43.93 58.65
N ASP A 52 38.14 43.18 59.76
CA ASP A 52 37.47 41.89 59.91
C ASP A 52 35.95 42.03 59.68
N ILE A 53 35.31 43.07 60.26
CA ILE A 53 33.89 43.39 60.04
C ILE A 53 33.59 43.71 58.57
N LYS A 54 34.45 44.49 57.90
CA LYS A 54 34.27 44.80 56.47
C LYS A 54 34.39 43.55 55.61
N LEU A 55 35.34 42.68 55.93
CA LEU A 55 35.55 41.43 55.21
C LEU A 55 34.36 40.48 55.37
N GLU A 56 33.83 40.35 56.59
CA GLU A 56 32.63 39.58 56.89
C GLU A 56 31.42 40.10 56.08
N LYS A 57 31.19 41.42 56.06
CA LYS A 57 30.11 42.02 55.26
C LYS A 57 30.24 41.75 53.76
N VAL A 58 31.46 41.81 53.22
CA VAL A 58 31.72 41.49 51.80
C VAL A 58 31.45 40.02 51.53
N GLN A 59 31.90 39.13 52.41
CA GLN A 59 31.66 37.69 52.31
C GLN A 59 30.16 37.37 52.32
N ASP A 60 29.42 37.97 53.26
CA ASP A 60 27.97 37.78 53.38
C ASP A 60 27.23 38.31 52.15
N SER A 61 27.62 39.49 51.65
CA SER A 61 27.04 40.06 50.43
C SER A 61 27.28 39.17 49.22
N LEU A 62 28.52 38.69 49.02
CA LEU A 62 28.86 37.80 47.90
C LEU A 62 28.12 36.47 48.00
N LYS A 63 28.01 35.90 49.20
CA LYS A 63 27.25 34.68 49.43
C LYS A 63 25.78 34.86 49.05
N ALA A 64 25.16 35.96 49.48
CA ALA A 64 23.78 36.27 49.13
C ALA A 64 23.58 36.45 47.61
N ASP A 65 24.52 37.12 46.94
CA ASP A 65 24.49 37.29 45.48
C ASP A 65 24.63 35.94 44.74
N ILE A 66 25.52 35.06 45.21
CA ILE A 66 25.68 33.70 44.66
C ILE A 66 24.39 32.89 44.84
N GLU A 67 23.83 32.85 46.04
CA GLU A 67 22.57 32.13 46.32
C GLU A 67 21.42 32.64 45.43
N LYS A 68 21.35 33.96 45.22
CA LYS A 68 20.36 34.57 44.32
C LYS A 68 20.57 34.15 42.86
N VAL A 69 21.81 34.14 42.38
CA VAL A 69 22.15 33.70 41.01
C VAL A 69 21.83 32.22 40.84
N GLU A 70 22.19 31.36 41.79
CA GLU A 70 21.86 29.93 41.76
C GLU A 70 20.36 29.69 41.70
N SER A 71 19.58 30.39 42.54
CA SER A 71 18.12 30.29 42.54
C SER A 71 17.52 30.72 41.20
N ASN A 72 18.02 31.81 40.60
CA ASN A 72 17.54 32.30 39.31
C ASN A 72 17.87 31.32 38.18
N LEU A 73 19.10 30.80 38.15
CA LEU A 73 19.51 29.82 37.14
C LEU A 73 18.70 28.53 37.24
N LYS A 74 18.46 28.04 38.45
CA LYS A 74 17.60 26.88 38.67
C LYS A 74 16.19 27.10 38.12
N PHE A 75 15.60 28.26 38.40
CA PHE A 75 14.27 28.61 37.91
C PHE A 75 14.21 28.68 36.37
N GLU A 76 15.19 29.31 35.73
CA GLU A 76 15.23 29.38 34.26
C GLU A 76 15.45 28.00 33.62
N ILE A 77 16.27 27.13 34.23
CA ILE A 77 16.45 25.74 33.78
C ILE A 77 15.12 24.97 33.86
N GLU A 78 14.40 25.07 34.98
CA GLU A 78 13.10 24.40 35.15
C GLU A 78 12.06 24.90 34.12
N LYS A 79 12.07 26.20 33.82
CA LYS A 79 11.19 26.80 32.80
C LYS A 79 11.53 26.31 31.40
N VAL A 80 12.81 26.22 31.04
CA VAL A 80 13.27 25.69 29.75
C VAL A 80 12.91 24.21 29.63
N ASP A 81 13.14 23.40 30.66
CA ASP A 81 12.80 21.98 30.67
C ASP A 81 11.27 21.76 30.49
N ALA A 82 10.45 22.55 31.18
CA ALA A 82 9.00 22.52 31.00
C ALA A 82 8.57 22.91 29.59
N GLY A 83 9.20 23.93 28.99
CA GLY A 83 8.94 24.36 27.62
C GLY A 83 9.28 23.27 26.59
N LEU A 84 10.47 22.67 26.71
CA LEU A 84 10.91 21.60 25.82
C LEU A 84 10.00 20.37 25.93
N LYS A 85 9.57 19.99 27.14
CA LYS A 85 8.60 18.89 27.33
C LYS A 85 7.26 19.17 26.66
N ALA A 86 6.79 20.42 26.69
CA ALA A 86 5.55 20.81 26.02
C ALA A 86 5.69 20.75 24.49
N GLU A 87 6.79 21.25 23.93
CA GLU A 87 7.06 21.21 22.50
C GLU A 87 7.19 19.77 21.97
N ILE A 88 7.89 18.89 22.70
CA ILE A 88 7.99 17.46 22.36
C ILE A 88 6.60 16.83 22.31
N LYS A 89 5.76 17.08 23.33
CA LYS A 89 4.39 16.55 23.36
C LYS A 89 3.53 17.08 22.20
N GLU A 90 3.71 18.33 21.80
CA GLU A 90 3.01 18.88 20.63
C GLU A 90 3.45 18.20 19.33
N LEU A 91 4.76 17.94 19.19
CA LEU A 91 5.30 17.21 18.04
C LEU A 91 4.80 15.77 17.99
N ASP A 92 4.76 15.06 19.12
CA ASP A 92 4.20 13.70 19.20
C ASP A 92 2.73 13.69 18.74
N ASN A 93 1.90 14.62 19.23
CA ASN A 93 0.50 14.73 18.80
C ASN A 93 0.37 15.03 17.28
N LYS A 94 1.27 15.86 16.73
CA LYS A 94 1.29 16.15 15.28
C LYS A 94 1.67 14.91 14.47
N ILE A 95 2.62 14.11 14.97
CA ILE A 95 3.04 12.85 14.35
C ILE A 95 1.86 11.86 14.35
N ASP A 96 1.21 11.66 15.49
CA ASP A 96 0.05 10.75 15.61
C ASP A 96 -1.10 11.15 14.69
N THR A 97 -1.37 12.45 14.59
CA THR A 97 -2.38 12.99 13.65
C THR A 97 -2.01 12.68 12.21
N LYS A 98 -0.73 12.85 11.83
CA LYS A 98 -0.26 12.55 10.47
C LYS A 98 -0.30 11.07 10.14
N PHE A 99 0.00 10.18 11.08
CA PHE A 99 -0.18 8.75 10.91
C PHE A 99 -1.65 8.40 10.67
N THR A 100 -2.55 8.93 11.50
CA THR A 100 -4.00 8.71 11.35
C THR A 100 -4.52 9.22 9.99
N GLU A 101 -4.06 10.38 9.52
CA GLU A 101 -4.40 10.90 8.19
C GLU A 101 -3.90 9.98 7.06
N LEU A 102 -2.72 9.38 7.20
CA LEU A 102 -2.16 8.46 6.21
C LEU A 102 -2.92 7.13 6.18
N ASP A 103 -3.24 6.56 7.34
CA ASP A 103 -4.02 5.32 7.46
C ASP A 103 -5.39 5.50 6.78
N ASN A 104 -6.10 6.59 7.07
CA ASN A 104 -7.38 6.91 6.42
C ASN A 104 -7.26 7.03 4.89
N LYS A 105 -6.17 7.62 4.39
CA LYS A 105 -5.92 7.71 2.93
C LYS A 105 -5.66 6.34 2.32
N ILE A 106 -4.93 5.47 3.01
CA ILE A 106 -4.65 4.12 2.57
C ILE A 106 -5.94 3.30 2.52
N ASP A 107 -6.77 3.34 3.56
CA ASP A 107 -8.06 2.64 3.61
C ASP A 107 -9.01 3.10 2.51
N THR A 108 -9.05 4.41 2.24
CA THR A 108 -9.83 4.98 1.13
C THR A 108 -9.34 4.43 -0.21
N LYS A 109 -8.02 4.32 -0.42
CA LYS A 109 -7.46 3.80 -1.67
C LYS A 109 -7.72 2.31 -1.84
N PHE A 110 -7.67 1.52 -0.77
CA PHE A 110 -8.08 0.10 -0.83
C PHE A 110 -9.56 -0.03 -1.21
N THR A 111 -10.44 0.74 -0.55
CA THR A 111 -11.87 0.75 -0.88
C THR A 111 -12.14 1.15 -2.34
N GLU A 112 -11.42 2.14 -2.87
CA GLU A 112 -11.52 2.53 -4.29
C GLU A 112 -11.08 1.39 -5.23
N LEU A 113 -10.04 0.64 -4.87
CA LEU A 113 -9.54 -0.49 -5.65
C LEU A 113 -10.50 -1.67 -5.63
N ASP A 114 -11.05 -2.02 -4.47
CA ASP A 114 -12.04 -3.09 -4.31
C ASP A 114 -13.27 -2.81 -5.19
N ASN A 115 -13.80 -1.58 -5.14
CA ASN A 115 -14.91 -1.17 -6.00
C ASN A 115 -14.59 -1.28 -7.51
N LYS A 116 -13.35 -0.99 -7.91
CA LYS A 116 -12.92 -1.16 -9.32
C LYS A 116 -12.85 -2.62 -9.71
N ILE A 117 -12.37 -3.49 -8.82
CA ILE A 117 -12.32 -4.95 -9.02
C ILE A 117 -13.73 -5.49 -9.18
N ASP A 118 -14.65 -5.14 -8.27
CA ASP A 118 -16.06 -5.57 -8.33
C ASP A 118 -16.73 -5.15 -9.63
N ASN A 119 -16.48 -3.92 -10.08
CA ASN A 119 -17.04 -3.43 -11.35
C ASN A 119 -16.49 -4.18 -12.57
N ILE A 120 -15.19 -4.53 -12.57
CA ILE A 120 -14.58 -5.34 -13.63
C ILE A 120 -15.17 -6.75 -13.62
N GLU A 121 -15.29 -7.37 -12.45
CA GLU A 121 -15.87 -8.71 -12.30
C GLU A 121 -17.31 -8.76 -12.82
N ASN A 122 -18.14 -7.80 -12.42
CA ASN A 122 -19.52 -7.69 -12.90
C ASN A 122 -19.59 -7.49 -14.43
N ASN A 123 -18.71 -6.66 -15.01
CA ASN A 123 -18.67 -6.46 -16.46
C ASN A 123 -18.29 -7.76 -17.20
N LEU A 124 -17.29 -8.48 -16.68
CA LEU A 124 -16.86 -9.76 -17.25
C LEU A 124 -17.96 -10.82 -17.16
N ASN A 125 -18.63 -10.93 -16.01
CA ASN A 125 -19.77 -11.84 -15.83
C ASN A 125 -20.89 -11.55 -16.83
N ASN A 126 -21.23 -10.28 -17.04
CA ASN A 126 -22.23 -9.88 -18.03
C ASN A 126 -21.81 -10.24 -19.47
N LYS A 127 -20.54 -10.01 -19.83
CA LYS A 127 -20.01 -10.39 -21.15
C LYS A 127 -20.04 -11.90 -21.36
N ILE A 128 -19.69 -12.68 -20.34
CA ILE A 128 -19.73 -14.14 -20.38
C ILE A 128 -21.17 -14.61 -20.58
N GLU A 129 -22.14 -14.04 -19.86
CA GLU A 129 -23.54 -14.43 -20.00
C GLU A 129 -24.11 -14.07 -21.37
N ASN A 130 -23.75 -12.91 -21.94
CA ASN A 130 -24.13 -12.54 -23.30
C ASN A 130 -23.59 -13.56 -24.32
N VAL A 131 -22.30 -13.88 -24.29
CA VAL A 131 -21.72 -14.90 -25.19
C VAL A 131 -22.40 -16.26 -25.00
N ARG A 132 -22.70 -16.65 -23.76
CA ARG A 132 -23.40 -17.90 -23.45
C ARG A 132 -24.80 -17.93 -24.07
N THR A 133 -25.55 -16.84 -23.99
CA THR A 133 -26.90 -16.75 -24.55
C THR A 133 -26.90 -16.75 -26.08
N GLU A 134 -25.96 -16.02 -26.71
CA GLU A 134 -25.75 -16.03 -28.16
C GLU A 134 -25.43 -17.44 -28.66
N LEU A 135 -24.43 -18.12 -28.07
CA LEU A 135 -24.06 -19.49 -28.45
C LEU A 135 -25.22 -20.48 -28.25
N LYS A 136 -26.02 -20.31 -27.19
CA LYS A 136 -27.21 -21.14 -26.98
C LYS A 136 -28.25 -20.94 -28.09
N SER A 137 -28.42 -19.71 -28.56
CA SER A 137 -29.31 -19.38 -29.69
C SER A 137 -28.80 -20.00 -31.00
N ASP A 138 -27.51 -19.85 -31.29
CA ASP A 138 -26.88 -20.41 -32.49
C ASP A 138 -26.99 -21.94 -32.51
N ILE A 139 -26.72 -22.61 -31.38
CA ILE A 139 -26.88 -24.07 -31.25
C ILE A 139 -28.33 -24.49 -31.49
N ALA A 140 -29.31 -23.73 -30.99
CA ALA A 140 -30.72 -24.04 -31.21
C ALA A 140 -31.11 -23.89 -32.69
N SER A 141 -30.60 -22.84 -33.36
CA SER A 141 -30.82 -22.63 -34.80
C SER A 141 -30.24 -23.79 -35.63
N VAL A 142 -28.98 -24.16 -35.39
CA VAL A 142 -28.33 -25.29 -36.06
C VAL A 142 -29.07 -26.60 -35.78
N SER A 143 -29.52 -26.82 -34.54
CA SER A 143 -30.30 -28.02 -34.20
C SER A 143 -31.61 -28.10 -34.99
N ASN A 144 -32.27 -26.96 -35.24
CA ASN A 144 -33.48 -26.89 -36.06
C ASN A 144 -33.17 -27.17 -37.54
N GLU A 145 -32.12 -26.55 -38.10
CA GLU A 145 -31.68 -26.81 -39.47
C GLU A 145 -31.36 -28.29 -39.70
N VAL A 146 -30.61 -28.92 -38.78
CA VAL A 146 -30.32 -30.36 -38.84
C VAL A 146 -31.59 -31.21 -38.79
N ALA A 147 -32.59 -30.82 -37.99
CA ALA A 147 -33.87 -31.53 -37.93
C ALA A 147 -34.64 -31.44 -39.26
N LEU A 148 -34.63 -30.27 -39.92
CA LEU A 148 -35.23 -30.08 -41.24
C LEU A 148 -34.53 -30.93 -42.30
N VAL A 149 -33.18 -30.91 -42.34
CA VAL A 149 -32.39 -31.73 -43.27
C VAL A 149 -32.69 -33.23 -43.06
N ARG A 150 -32.79 -33.69 -41.81
CA ARG A 150 -33.18 -35.08 -41.52
C ARG A 150 -34.57 -35.43 -42.06
N LYS A 151 -35.54 -34.53 -41.93
CA LYS A 151 -36.89 -34.72 -42.48
C LYS A 151 -36.88 -34.80 -44.00
N ASP A 152 -36.15 -33.90 -44.67
CA ASP A 152 -36.02 -33.89 -46.12
C ASP A 152 -35.34 -35.17 -46.64
N MET A 153 -34.32 -35.67 -45.95
CA MET A 153 -33.70 -36.96 -46.27
C MET A 153 -34.67 -38.14 -46.13
N GLU A 154 -35.50 -38.18 -45.08
CA GLU A 154 -36.51 -39.23 -44.91
C GLU A 154 -37.59 -39.18 -46.02
N ILE A 155 -38.03 -37.98 -46.41
CA ILE A 155 -38.96 -37.79 -47.54
C ILE A 155 -38.32 -38.31 -48.85
N ASN A 156 -37.09 -37.89 -49.14
CA ASN A 156 -36.37 -38.33 -50.34
C ASN A 156 -36.18 -39.85 -50.38
N LYS A 157 -35.89 -40.46 -49.22
CA LYS A 157 -35.79 -41.93 -49.08
C LYS A 157 -37.12 -42.62 -49.38
N MET A 158 -38.24 -42.11 -48.87
CA MET A 158 -39.57 -42.65 -49.15
C MET A 158 -39.93 -42.55 -50.65
N GLU A 159 -39.64 -41.40 -51.26
CA GLU A 159 -39.89 -41.17 -52.69
C GLU A 159 -39.06 -42.11 -53.56
N LEU A 160 -37.75 -42.25 -53.26
CA LEU A 160 -36.88 -43.19 -53.97
C LEU A 160 -37.37 -44.64 -53.84
N ASN A 161 -37.80 -45.05 -52.64
CA ASN A 161 -38.37 -46.37 -52.41
C ASN A 161 -39.65 -46.59 -53.23
N SER A 162 -40.54 -45.60 -53.29
CA SER A 162 -41.77 -45.62 -54.10
C SER A 162 -41.45 -45.79 -55.59
N GLN A 163 -40.49 -45.03 -56.10
CA GLN A 163 -40.03 -45.14 -57.49
C GLN A 163 -39.43 -46.51 -57.80
N LEU A 164 -38.64 -47.07 -56.88
CA LEU A 164 -38.06 -48.41 -57.01
C LEU A 164 -39.13 -49.51 -57.06
N ILE A 165 -40.17 -49.42 -56.22
CA ILE A 165 -41.33 -50.34 -56.24
C ILE A 165 -42.07 -50.24 -57.58
N LYS A 166 -42.27 -49.03 -58.10
CA LYS A 166 -42.93 -48.81 -59.40
C LYS A 166 -42.12 -49.41 -60.56
N ILE A 167 -40.81 -49.23 -60.57
CA ILE A 167 -39.92 -49.83 -61.58
C ILE A 167 -39.96 -51.36 -61.48
N THR A 168 -39.86 -51.90 -60.27
CA THR A 168 -39.86 -53.35 -60.01
C THR A 168 -41.17 -53.99 -60.49
N SER A 169 -42.32 -53.40 -60.17
CA SER A 169 -43.62 -53.90 -60.63
C SER A 169 -43.80 -53.81 -62.15
N LYS A 170 -43.30 -52.75 -62.80
CA LYS A 170 -43.28 -52.63 -64.27
C LYS A 170 -42.41 -53.71 -64.93
N LEU A 171 -41.23 -53.99 -64.36
CA LEU A 171 -40.35 -55.05 -64.84
C LEU A 171 -40.98 -56.44 -64.64
N GLU A 172 -41.61 -56.69 -63.49
CA GLU A 172 -42.26 -57.97 -63.18
C GLU A 172 -43.45 -58.24 -64.12
N SER A 173 -44.32 -57.25 -64.33
CA SER A 173 -45.45 -57.35 -65.27
C SER A 173 -44.99 -57.55 -66.72
N SER A 174 -43.96 -56.82 -67.16
CA SER A 174 -43.36 -57.04 -68.49
C SER A 174 -42.78 -58.44 -68.61
N SER A 175 -42.05 -58.92 -67.60
CA SER A 175 -41.49 -60.28 -67.60
C SER A 175 -42.58 -61.34 -67.65
N LYS A 176 -43.66 -61.19 -66.87
CA LYS A 176 -44.85 -62.08 -66.91
C LYS A 176 -45.47 -62.14 -68.30
N LEU A 177 -45.60 -60.99 -68.98
CA LEU A 177 -46.10 -60.94 -70.36
C LEU A 177 -45.18 -61.70 -71.31
N HIS A 178 -43.87 -61.49 -71.24
CA HIS A 178 -42.90 -62.20 -72.07
C HIS A 178 -42.95 -63.71 -71.83
N TYR A 179 -42.97 -64.16 -70.56
CA TYR A 179 -43.12 -65.59 -70.24
C TYR A 179 -44.42 -66.17 -70.81
N TRP A 180 -45.53 -65.44 -70.71
CA TRP A 180 -46.80 -65.84 -71.30
C TRP A 180 -46.71 -65.95 -72.83
N MET A 181 -46.15 -64.96 -73.52
CA MET A 181 -45.94 -64.96 -74.96
C MET A 181 -45.00 -66.08 -75.42
N PHE A 182 -43.88 -66.30 -74.73
CA PHE A 182 -42.98 -67.42 -75.04
C PHE A 182 -43.70 -68.76 -74.87
N GLY A 183 -44.55 -68.90 -73.85
CA GLY A 183 -45.39 -70.08 -73.67
C GLY A 183 -46.31 -70.35 -74.87
N THR A 184 -46.98 -69.33 -75.41
CA THR A 184 -47.84 -69.49 -76.59
C THR A 184 -47.03 -69.81 -77.84
N VAL A 185 -45.89 -69.16 -78.04
CA VAL A 185 -44.95 -69.43 -79.15
C VAL A 185 -44.45 -70.87 -79.08
N ILE A 186 -43.96 -71.33 -77.93
CA ILE A 186 -43.52 -72.71 -77.71
C ILE A 186 -44.66 -73.70 -78.00
N THR A 187 -45.88 -73.43 -77.50
CA THR A 187 -47.05 -74.30 -77.73
C THR A 187 -47.38 -74.43 -79.21
N LEU A 188 -47.35 -73.32 -79.97
CA LEU A 188 -47.56 -73.31 -81.41
C LEU A 188 -46.46 -74.11 -82.15
N PHE A 189 -45.19 -73.91 -81.80
CA PHE A 189 -44.06 -74.65 -82.40
C PHE A 189 -44.13 -76.15 -82.10
N VAL A 190 -44.44 -76.56 -80.87
CA VAL A 190 -44.60 -77.98 -80.52
C VAL A 190 -45.81 -78.57 -81.23
N GLY A 191 -46.93 -77.84 -81.31
CA GLY A 191 -48.14 -78.28 -81.99
C GLY A 191 -47.93 -78.51 -83.49
N THR A 192 -47.26 -77.59 -84.19
CA THR A 192 -46.94 -77.76 -85.62
C THR A 192 -45.95 -78.89 -85.87
N LEU A 193 -44.96 -79.09 -85.00
CA LEU A 193 -44.04 -80.21 -85.09
C LEU A 193 -44.77 -81.55 -84.92
N LEU A 194 -45.66 -81.67 -83.93
CA LEU A 194 -46.46 -82.87 -83.68
C LEU A 194 -47.38 -83.23 -84.84
N THR A 195 -47.97 -82.24 -85.54
CA THR A 195 -48.81 -82.51 -86.73
C THR A 195 -47.98 -82.87 -87.96
N LEU A 196 -46.75 -82.35 -88.08
CA LEU A 196 -45.83 -82.66 -89.18
C LEU A 196 -45.20 -84.06 -89.07
N ILE A 197 -44.92 -84.56 -87.85
CA ILE A 197 -44.31 -85.89 -87.63
C ILE A 197 -45.04 -87.02 -88.40
N PRO A 198 -46.37 -87.22 -88.28
CA PRO A 198 -47.06 -88.28 -89.00
C PRO A 198 -47.12 -88.05 -90.52
N ILE A 199 -47.11 -86.80 -90.99
CA ILE A 199 -47.05 -86.46 -92.42
C ILE A 199 -45.70 -86.87 -93.00
N VAL A 200 -44.61 -86.50 -92.33
CA VAL A 200 -43.24 -86.86 -92.71
C VAL A 200 -43.05 -88.38 -92.65
N TYR A 201 -43.55 -89.05 -91.60
CA TYR A 201 -43.54 -90.51 -91.48
C TYR A 201 -44.31 -91.19 -92.63
N SER A 202 -45.46 -90.64 -93.03
CA SER A 202 -46.26 -91.12 -94.17
C SER A 202 -45.56 -90.95 -95.53
N ILE A 203 -44.78 -89.87 -95.71
CA ILE A 203 -43.97 -89.65 -96.92
C ILE A 203 -42.75 -90.58 -96.94
N LEU A 204 -42.10 -90.83 -95.80
CA LEU A 204 -40.88 -91.63 -95.70
C LEU A 204 -41.11 -93.16 -95.72
N ASN A 205 -42.30 -93.65 -95.34
CA ASN A 205 -42.66 -95.08 -95.39
C ASN A 205 -43.37 -95.50 -96.70
N LYS A 206 -43.31 -94.67 -97.73
CA LYS A 206 -43.63 -95.05 -99.13
C LYS A 206 -42.35 -95.45 -99.86
#